data_AF-A0A920TRE5-F1
#
_entry.id   AF-A0A920TRE5-F1
#
_cell.length_a   1.000
_cell.length_b   1.000
_cell.length_c   1.000
_cell.angle_alpha   90.00
_cell.angle_beta   90.00
_cell.angle_gamma   90.00
#
_symmetry.space_group_name_H-M   'P 1'
#
loop_
_entity.id
_entity.type
_entity.pdbx_description
1 polymer ?
#
loop_
_entity_poly.entity_id
_entity_poly.type
_entity_poly.pdbx_seq_one_letter_code
_entity_poly.pdbx_strand_id
1 'polypeptide(L)'
;MVTEAYVIDILHQTTFQELVTRASQKLSNELPVSASQLIPGFLEESSIDVTPSAHEVAITHVRINGLERPHMLLARAKDGLRIYTTSDLSWVVAQMI
;
A
#
# COMPACT_ATOMS: atom_id res chain seq x y z
N MET A 1 -5.89 12.81 11.93
CA MET A 1 -4.84 12.14 12.74
C MET A 1 -4.91 10.66 12.44
N VAL A 2 -3.75 10.02 12.23
CA VAL A 2 -3.61 8.55 12.28
C VAL A 2 -3.17 8.23 13.69
N THR A 3 -3.90 7.36 14.40
CA THR A 3 -3.60 7.01 15.79
C THR A 3 -2.66 5.82 15.91
N GLU A 4 -2.71 4.89 14.95
CA GLU A 4 -1.91 3.66 14.95
C GLU A 4 -1.57 3.26 13.50
N ALA A 5 -0.35 2.76 13.30
CA ALA A 5 0.13 2.29 12.02
C ALA A 5 0.72 0.89 12.17
N TYR A 6 0.30 -0.03 11.31
CA TYR A 6 0.95 -1.34 11.17
C TYR A 6 2.19 -1.20 10.30
N VAL A 7 3.24 -1.95 10.60
CA VAL A 7 4.45 -1.96 9.76
C VAL A 7 4.68 -3.38 9.25
N ILE A 8 4.97 -3.51 7.96
CA ILE A 8 5.45 -4.75 7.35
C ILE A 8 6.78 -4.50 6.65
N ASP A 9 7.70 -5.44 6.85
CA ASP A 9 9.01 -5.43 6.19
C ASP A 9 9.03 -6.43 5.03
N ILE A 10 9.46 -5.94 3.87
CA ILE A 10 9.61 -6.71 2.65
C ILE A 10 11.11 -6.89 2.41
N LEU A 11 11.60 -8.08 2.76
CA LEU A 11 13.03 -8.41 2.76
C LEU A 11 13.55 -8.95 1.41
N HIS A 12 12.64 -9.23 0.48
CA HIS A 12 12.94 -9.79 -0.84
C HIS A 12 12.14 -9.05 -1.90
N GLN A 13 12.58 -9.12 -3.15
CA GLN A 13 11.79 -8.62 -4.28
C GLN A 13 10.35 -9.15 -4.23
N THR A 14 9.39 -8.24 -4.36
CA THR A 14 7.96 -8.52 -4.37
C THR A 14 7.30 -7.77 -5.53
N THR A 15 6.09 -8.16 -5.89
CA THR A 15 5.25 -7.38 -6.79
C THR A 15 4.30 -6.48 -5.99
N PHE A 16 3.74 -5.45 -6.63
CA PHE A 16 2.73 -4.61 -6.01
C PHE A 16 1.49 -5.42 -5.58
N GLN A 17 1.06 -6.38 -6.41
CA GLN A 17 -0.04 -7.27 -6.09
C GLN A 17 0.23 -8.15 -4.86
N GLU A 18 1.45 -8.69 -4.75
CA GLU A 18 1.86 -9.47 -3.59
C GLU A 18 1.93 -8.60 -2.33
N LEU A 19 2.43 -7.36 -2.45
CA LEU A 19 2.43 -6.39 -1.35
C LEU A 19 1.00 -6.09 -0.88
N VAL A 20 0.09 -5.76 -1.80
CA VAL A 20 -1.32 -5.47 -1.51
C VAL A 20 -1.99 -6.67 -0.84
N THR A 21 -1.69 -7.88 -1.31
CA THR A 21 -2.23 -9.12 -0.71
C THR A 21 -1.80 -9.26 0.74
N ARG A 22 -0.49 -9.10 1.04
CA ARG A 22 0.04 -9.20 2.41
C ARG A 22 -0.49 -8.08 3.31
N ALA A 23 -0.53 -6.85 2.81
CA ALA A 23 -1.06 -5.71 3.55
C ALA A 23 -2.55 -5.91 3.88
N SER A 24 -3.34 -6.38 2.93
CA SER A 24 -4.77 -6.66 3.11
C SER A 24 -5.02 -7.78 4.11
N GLN A 25 -4.22 -8.85 4.07
CA GLN A 25 -4.29 -9.92 5.07
C GLN A 25 -3.98 -9.40 6.47
N LYS A 26 -2.91 -8.60 6.62
CA LYS A 26 -2.55 -8.00 7.91
C LYS A 26 -3.65 -7.08 8.43
N LEU A 27 -4.19 -6.20 7.59
CA LEU A 27 -5.29 -5.31 7.97
C LEU A 27 -6.56 -6.07 8.32
N SER A 28 -6.88 -7.17 7.61
CA SER A 28 -8.09 -7.96 7.88
C SER A 28 -8.08 -8.70 9.22
N ASN A 29 -6.89 -8.90 9.81
CA ASN A 29 -6.79 -9.46 11.16
C ASN A 29 -7.13 -8.42 12.25
N GLU A 30 -7.04 -7.14 11.92
CA GLU A 30 -7.15 -6.03 12.87
C GLU A 30 -8.42 -5.20 12.66
N LEU A 31 -9.04 -5.30 11.48
CA LEU A 31 -10.18 -4.52 11.05
C LEU A 31 -11.37 -5.45 10.74
N PRO A 32 -12.62 -4.98 10.92
CA PRO A 32 -13.82 -5.74 10.58
C PRO A 32 -14.10 -5.76 9.06
N VAL A 33 -13.08 -6.03 8.25
CA VAL A 33 -13.13 -6.02 6.78
C VAL A 33 -12.26 -7.17 6.27
N SER A 34 -12.75 -7.94 5.29
CA SER A 34 -11.98 -9.06 4.75
C SER A 34 -10.88 -8.59 3.80
N ALA A 35 -9.80 -9.37 3.69
CA ALA A 35 -8.76 -9.12 2.69
C ALA A 35 -9.35 -9.12 1.26
N SER A 36 -10.34 -9.97 0.97
CA SER A 36 -11.01 -10.01 -0.34
C SER A 36 -11.80 -8.74 -0.67
N GLN A 37 -12.20 -7.94 0.33
CA GLN A 37 -12.82 -6.63 0.12
C GLN A 37 -11.77 -5.52 -0.03
N LEU A 38 -10.60 -5.66 0.61
CA LEU A 38 -9.51 -4.68 0.57
C LEU A 38 -8.71 -4.74 -0.74
N ILE A 39 -8.38 -5.95 -1.20
CA ILE A 39 -7.48 -6.17 -2.34
C ILE A 39 -7.99 -5.48 -3.62
N PRO A 40 -9.26 -5.64 -4.06
CA PRO A 40 -9.75 -4.99 -5.27
C PRO A 40 -9.64 -3.48 -5.17
N GLY A 41 -10.02 -2.88 -4.04
CA GLY A 41 -9.93 -1.44 -3.86
C GLY A 41 -8.49 -0.91 -3.95
N PHE A 42 -7.50 -1.63 -3.42
CA PHE A 42 -6.10 -1.23 -3.60
C PHE A 42 -5.56 -1.46 -5.01
N LEU A 43 -6.10 -2.41 -5.78
CA LEU A 43 -5.63 -2.72 -7.13
C LEU A 43 -6.35 -1.91 -8.22
N GLU A 44 -7.65 -1.63 -8.05
CA GLU A 44 -8.52 -0.97 -9.03
C GLU A 44 -8.56 0.55 -8.81
N GLU A 45 -8.55 1.01 -7.56
CA GLU A 45 -8.70 2.43 -7.19
C GLU A 45 -7.38 3.10 -6.80
N SER A 46 -6.23 2.42 -6.94
CA SER A 46 -4.93 3.04 -6.64
C SER A 46 -4.56 4.06 -7.72
N SER A 47 -5.07 5.27 -7.56
CA SER A 47 -4.32 6.46 -7.95
C SER A 47 -3.08 6.48 -7.07
N ILE A 48 -1.99 5.90 -7.57
CA ILE A 48 -0.70 6.02 -6.90
C ILE A 48 -0.26 7.46 -7.09
N ASP A 49 -0.49 8.28 -6.07
CA ASP A 49 0.04 9.62 -6.03
C ASP A 49 1.54 9.52 -5.75
N VAL A 50 2.34 9.73 -6.80
CA VAL A 50 3.79 9.91 -6.69
C VAL A 50 4.02 11.32 -6.17
N THR A 51 4.48 11.45 -4.93
CA THR A 51 4.78 12.77 -4.39
C THR A 51 6.10 13.28 -4.98
N PRO A 52 6.13 14.44 -5.70
CA PRO A 52 7.32 14.91 -6.41
C PRO A 52 8.54 15.17 -5.50
N SER A 53 8.30 15.34 -4.20
CA SER A 53 9.34 15.56 -3.19
C SER A 53 9.94 14.28 -2.61
N ALA A 54 9.40 13.09 -2.93
CA ALA A 54 9.89 11.81 -2.44
C ALA A 54 9.89 10.78 -3.57
N HIS A 55 11.01 10.70 -4.31
CA HIS A 55 11.24 9.73 -5.39
C HIS A 55 11.13 8.25 -4.96
N GLU A 56 10.83 7.97 -3.69
CA GLU A 56 11.00 6.68 -3.03
C GLU A 56 9.79 6.25 -2.19
N VAL A 57 8.70 7.04 -2.16
CA VAL A 57 7.49 6.73 -1.39
C VAL A 57 6.26 6.74 -2.29
N ALA A 58 5.47 5.67 -2.21
CA ALA A 58 4.16 5.56 -2.85
C ALA A 58 3.06 5.53 -1.80
N ILE A 59 2.00 6.30 -2.01
CA ILE A 59 0.82 6.31 -1.15
C ILE A 59 -0.35 5.76 -1.94
N THR A 60 -1.02 4.76 -1.38
CA THR A 60 -2.28 4.22 -1.88
C THR A 60 -3.30 4.22 -0.75
N HIS A 61 -4.56 4.46 -1.08
CA HIS A 61 -5.65 4.45 -0.13
C HIS A 61 -6.90 3.82 -0.75
N VAL A 62 -7.71 3.20 0.11
CA VAL A 62 -9.01 2.64 -0.25
C VAL A 62 -10.05 3.18 0.73
N ARG A 63 -11.25 3.49 0.24
CA ARG A 63 -12.38 3.86 1.08
C ARG A 63 -13.24 2.63 1.35
N ILE A 64 -13.41 2.28 2.62
CA ILE A 64 -14.26 1.18 3.04
C ILE A 64 -15.38 1.72 3.92
N ASN A 65 -16.63 1.42 3.55
CA ASN A 65 -17.80 1.78 4.34
C ASN A 65 -17.80 1.00 5.66
N GLY A 66 -18.14 1.68 6.76
CA GLY A 66 -18.23 1.06 8.09
C GLY A 66 -16.94 1.11 8.92
N LEU A 67 -15.85 1.70 8.40
CA LEU A 67 -14.70 2.08 9.23
C LEU A 67 -14.90 3.49 9.78
N GLU A 68 -14.90 3.63 11.11
CA GLU A 68 -15.17 4.92 11.79
C GLU A 68 -13.98 5.88 11.77
N ARG A 69 -12.77 5.37 11.49
CA ARG A 69 -11.52 6.14 11.51
C ARG A 69 -10.53 5.64 10.45
N PRO A 70 -9.58 6.49 10.01
CA PRO A 70 -8.53 6.05 9.09
C PRO A 70 -7.57 5.07 9.77
N HIS A 71 -7.15 4.05 9.03
CA HIS A 71 -6.16 3.06 9.44
C HIS A 71 -5.00 3.06 8.45
N MET A 72 -3.78 2.93 8.94
CA MET A 72 -2.58 2.99 8.12
C MET A 72 -1.74 1.73 8.26
N LEU A 73 -1.15 1.31 7.15
CA LEU A 73 -0.10 0.31 7.11
C LEU A 73 1.07 0.87 6.31
N LEU A 74 2.26 0.77 6.88
CA LEU A 74 3.52 1.14 6.27
C LEU A 74 4.20 -0.14 5.76
N ALA A 75 4.59 -0.14 4.49
CA ALA A 75 5.40 -1.20 3.93
C ALA A 75 6.80 -0.67 3.62
N ARG A 76 7.82 -1.32 4.17
CA ARG A 76 9.22 -0.99 3.89
C ARG A 76 9.82 -2.07 3.01
N ALA A 77 10.21 -1.71 1.79
CA ALA A 77 10.87 -2.63 0.88
C ALA A 77 12.37 -2.35 0.85
N LYS A 78 13.16 -3.32 1.30
CA LYS A 78 14.62 -3.21 1.36
C LYS A 78 15.23 -2.95 -0.02
N ASP A 79 14.74 -3.67 -1.03
CA ASP A 79 15.29 -3.70 -2.39
C ASP A 79 14.56 -2.76 -3.37
N GLY A 80 13.63 -1.95 -2.88
CA GLY A 80 12.71 -1.26 -3.78
C GLY A 80 11.49 -2.10 -4.15
N LEU A 81 10.40 -1.42 -4.51
CA LEU A 81 9.29 -2.02 -5.23
C LEU A 81 9.04 -1.24 -6.52
N ARG A 82 8.98 -1.95 -7.66
CA ARG A 82 8.50 -1.38 -8.91
C ARG A 82 6.99 -1.42 -8.93
N ILE A 83 6.38 -0.26 -9.16
CA ILE A 83 4.94 -0.14 -9.34
C ILE A 83 4.67 0.47 -10.71
N TYR A 84 3.73 -0.12 -11.44
CA TYR A 84 3.34 0.32 -12.77
C TYR A 84 2.00 1.04 -12.66
N THR A 85 1.95 2.31 -13.03
CA THR A 85 0.71 3.07 -13.13
C THR A 85 0.25 3.11 -14.59
N THR A 86 -1.05 3.13 -14.83
CA THR A 86 -1.64 3.21 -16.18
C THR A 86 -1.42 4.60 -16.82
N SER A 87 -1.03 5.60 -16.02
CA SER A 87 -0.73 6.96 -16.46
C SER A 87 0.79 7.19 -16.49
N ASP A 88 1.36 6.85 -17.64
CA ASP A 88 2.66 7.25 -18.17
C ASP A 88 3.94 6.67 -17.53
N LEU A 89 4.89 6.37 -18.42
CA LEU A 89 6.20 5.75 -18.18
C LEU A 89 7.00 6.51 -17.12
N SER A 90 6.85 6.14 -15.85
CA SER A 90 7.66 6.68 -14.76
C SER A 90 8.12 5.55 -13.84
N TRP A 91 9.44 5.38 -13.77
CA TRP A 91 10.13 4.36 -12.99
C TRP A 91 10.12 4.79 -11.52
N VAL A 92 9.55 3.97 -10.63
CA VAL A 92 9.58 4.22 -9.18
C VAL A 92 10.38 3.11 -8.49
N VAL A 93 11.35 3.51 -7.66
CA VAL A 93 12.14 2.65 -6.78
C VAL A 93 11.70 2.96 -5.35
N ALA A 94 10.82 2.13 -4.77
CA ALA A 94 10.34 2.36 -3.41
C ALA A 94 11.33 1.85 -2.33
N GLN A 95 12.35 2.64 -1.98
CA GLN A 95 13.25 2.33 -0.86
C GLN A 95 12.85 3.17 0.37
N MET A 96 12.69 2.56 1.53
CA MET A 96 12.49 3.30 2.79
C MET A 96 13.42 2.79 3.88
N ILE A 97 14.35 3.68 4.25
CA ILE A 97 15.22 3.78 5.44
C ILE A 97 15.35 2.55 6.34
#